data_AF-A0A820IXC5-F1
#
_entry.id   AF-A0A820IXC5-F1
#
_cell.length_a   1.000
_cell.length_b   1.000
_cell.length_c   1.000
_cell.angle_alpha   90.00
_cell.angle_beta   90.00
_cell.angle_gamma   90.00
#
_symmetry.space_group_name_H-M   'P 1'
#
loop_
_entity.id
_entity.type
_entity.pdbx_description
1 polymer ?
#
loop_
_entity_poly.entity_id
_entity_poly.type
_entity_poly.pdbx_seq_one_letter_code
_entity_poly.pdbx_strand_id
1 'polypeptide(L)'
;NKFQVRVSVIKWPSNTSIATIPEFTFYDCSSYVSCESCRSEKGCQWCSDRCSSVCTEKSSSQCPSFNLRNSSNIFIESGQSIDIPLQFSNIIKSTLECRLNETISGFIDENNICHISK
;
A
#
# COMPACT_ATOMS: atom_id res chain seq x y z
N ASN A 1 -12.99 1.10 -6.10
CA ASN A 1 -14.27 1.38 -6.77
C ASN A 1 -14.23 0.90 -8.21
N LYS A 2 -15.28 0.21 -8.68
CA LYS A 2 -15.37 -0.31 -10.06
C LYS A 2 -16.58 0.31 -10.74
N PHE A 3 -16.40 0.78 -11.97
CA PHE A 3 -17.47 1.34 -12.78
C PHE A 3 -17.59 0.51 -14.04
N GLN A 4 -18.79 -0.02 -14.28
CA GLN A 4 -19.11 -0.75 -15.50
C GLN A 4 -19.89 0.17 -16.42
N VAL A 5 -19.42 0.30 -17.66
CA VAL A 5 -20.08 1.11 -18.68
C VAL A 5 -20.43 0.21 -19.86
N ARG A 6 -21.67 0.33 -20.34
CA ARG A 6 -22.11 -0.26 -21.61
C ARG A 6 -22.22 0.85 -22.65
N VAL A 7 -21.66 0.61 -23.82
CA VAL A 7 -21.78 1.52 -24.96
C VAL A 7 -22.60 0.84 -26.04
N SER A 8 -23.60 1.57 -26.53
CA SER A 8 -24.45 1.13 -27.64
C SER A 8 -24.27 2.06 -28.83
N VAL A 9 -24.13 1.47 -30.02
CA VAL A 9 -24.13 2.23 -31.27
C VAL A 9 -25.57 2.47 -31.67
N ILE A 10 -25.95 3.74 -31.79
CA ILE A 10 -27.32 4.14 -32.10
C ILE A 10 -27.42 4.52 -33.58
N LYS A 11 -28.37 3.93 -34.29
CA LYS A 11 -28.75 4.36 -35.63
C LYS A 11 -29.67 5.57 -35.54
N TRP A 12 -29.19 6.74 -35.95
CA TRP A 12 -30.01 7.92 -36.19
C TRP A 12 -30.70 7.86 -37.56
N PRO A 13 -31.96 8.31 -37.73
CA PRO A 13 -32.81 8.97 -36.73
C PRO A 13 -33.69 8.02 -35.90
N SER A 14 -33.61 6.70 -36.11
CA SER A 14 -34.54 5.74 -35.50
C SER A 14 -34.26 5.43 -34.02
N ASN A 15 -33.23 6.05 -33.42
CA ASN A 15 -32.73 5.80 -32.06
C ASN A 15 -32.65 4.31 -31.69
N THR A 16 -32.37 3.45 -32.67
CA THR A 16 -32.31 2.00 -32.48
C THR A 16 -30.87 1.60 -32.18
N SER A 17 -30.64 0.85 -31.10
CA SER A 17 -29.34 0.23 -30.84
C SER A 17 -29.07 -0.85 -31.88
N ILE A 18 -27.99 -0.72 -32.65
CA ILE A 18 -27.61 -1.68 -33.71
C ILE A 18 -26.43 -2.55 -33.33
N ALA A 19 -25.70 -2.19 -32.27
CA ALA A 19 -24.65 -3.02 -31.70
C ALA A 19 -24.44 -2.65 -30.22
N THR A 20 -24.18 -3.66 -29.40
CA THR A 20 -23.76 -3.48 -27.99
C THR A 20 -22.30 -3.84 -27.90
N ILE A 21 -21.48 -2.87 -27.48
CA ILE A 21 -20.05 -3.06 -27.25
C ILE A 21 -19.90 -3.79 -25.91
N PRO A 22 -19.01 -4.80 -25.80
CA PRO A 22 -18.79 -5.53 -24.56
C PRO A 22 -18.48 -4.59 -23.38
N GLU A 23 -18.91 -5.00 -22.19
CA GLU A 23 -18.66 -4.25 -20.96
C GLU A 23 -17.17 -4.04 -20.75
N PHE A 24 -16.79 -2.81 -20.45
CA PHE A 24 -15.46 -2.47 -19.96
C PHE A 24 -15.58 -1.89 -18.55
N THR A 25 -14.57 -2.22 -17.74
CA THR A 25 -14.48 -1.79 -16.35
C THR A 25 -13.34 -0.80 -16.21
N PHE A 26 -13.64 0.38 -15.65
CA PHE A 26 -12.60 1.30 -15.22
C PHE A 26 -12.17 0.96 -13.80
N TYR A 27 -10.85 0.86 -13.61
CA TYR A 27 -10.24 0.60 -12.32
C TYR A 27 -9.61 1.88 -11.80
N ASP A 28 -10.13 2.37 -10.69
CA ASP A 28 -9.49 3.46 -9.95
C ASP A 28 -8.55 2.87 -8.90
N CYS A 29 -7.29 2.68 -9.31
CA CYS A 29 -6.23 2.17 -8.44
C CYS A 29 -5.95 3.12 -7.26
N SER A 30 -6.25 4.41 -7.37
CA SER A 30 -6.00 5.38 -6.28
C SER A 30 -6.88 5.12 -5.05
N SER A 31 -7.96 4.34 -5.21
CA SER A 31 -8.82 3.95 -4.09
C SER A 31 -8.19 2.92 -3.14
N TYR A 32 -7.05 2.30 -3.49
CA TYR A 32 -6.35 1.35 -2.63
C TYR A 32 -5.21 2.03 -1.88
N VAL A 33 -5.37 2.16 -0.57
CA VAL A 33 -4.40 2.84 0.32
C VAL A 33 -3.29 1.91 0.84
N SER A 34 -3.41 0.60 0.62
CA SER A 34 -2.41 -0.38 1.07
C SER A 34 -1.80 -1.12 -0.12
N CYS A 35 -0.52 -1.48 0.01
CA CYS A 35 0.20 -2.21 -1.02
C CYS A 35 -0.43 -3.58 -1.31
N GLU A 36 -0.81 -4.33 -0.28
CA GLU A 36 -1.39 -5.66 -0.43
C GLU A 36 -2.74 -5.62 -1.17
N SER A 37 -3.61 -4.66 -0.81
CA SER A 37 -4.88 -4.49 -1.50
C SER A 37 -4.69 -4.02 -2.94
N CYS A 38 -3.73 -3.12 -3.17
CA CYS A 38 -3.40 -2.62 -4.50
C CYS A 38 -2.93 -3.73 -5.44
N ARG A 39 -1.97 -4.55 -4.99
CA ARG A 39 -1.38 -5.62 -5.80
C ARG A 39 -2.35 -6.76 -6.08
N SER A 40 -3.36 -6.91 -5.24
CA SER A 40 -4.42 -7.90 -5.45
C SER A 40 -5.38 -7.52 -6.59
N GLU A 41 -5.41 -6.25 -7.01
CA GLU A 41 -6.29 -5.77 -8.06
C GLU A 41 -5.61 -5.81 -9.45
N LYS A 42 -6.34 -6.32 -10.45
CA LYS A 42 -5.82 -6.40 -11.82
C LYS A 42 -5.64 -5.01 -12.41
N GLY A 43 -4.48 -4.79 -13.02
CA GLY A 43 -4.14 -3.52 -13.68
C GLY A 43 -3.65 -2.43 -12.72
N CYS A 44 -3.50 -2.74 -11.43
CA CYS A 44 -2.93 -1.84 -10.43
C CYS A 44 -1.53 -2.32 -10.01
N GLN A 45 -0.68 -1.36 -9.65
CA GLN A 45 0.69 -1.57 -9.20
C GLN A 45 0.99 -0.64 -8.02
N TRP A 46 1.80 -1.11 -7.07
CA TRP A 46 2.28 -0.28 -5.98
C TRP A 46 3.51 0.52 -6.44
N CYS A 47 3.33 1.82 -6.58
CA CYS A 47 4.34 2.78 -6.98
C CYS A 47 4.88 3.48 -5.73
N SER A 48 5.98 2.98 -5.18
CA SER A 48 6.68 3.55 -4.01
C SER A 48 5.83 3.60 -2.74
N ASP A 49 4.87 4.51 -2.67
CA ASP A 49 3.99 4.82 -1.54
C ASP A 49 2.51 4.88 -1.92
N ARG A 50 2.16 4.70 -3.21
CA ARG A 50 0.79 4.81 -3.69
C ARG A 50 0.40 3.69 -4.66
N CYS A 51 -0.90 3.41 -4.72
CA CYS A 51 -1.44 2.53 -5.74
C CYS A 51 -1.77 3.30 -7.02
N SER A 52 -1.29 2.82 -8.18
CA SER A 52 -1.61 3.41 -9.48
C SER A 52 -1.61 2.34 -10.58
N SER A 53 -2.29 2.61 -11.69
CA SER A 53 -2.15 1.80 -12.91
C SER A 53 -0.91 2.17 -13.72
N VAL A 54 -0.31 3.34 -13.44
CA VAL A 54 0.89 3.85 -14.09
C VAL A 54 1.86 4.38 -13.04
N CYS A 55 3.05 3.80 -12.97
CA CYS A 55 4.15 4.29 -12.15
C CYS A 55 5.12 5.10 -13.02
N THR A 56 5.52 6.28 -12.56
CA THR A 56 6.62 7.06 -13.16
C THR A 56 7.98 6.43 -12.86
N GLU A 57 8.07 5.69 -11.75
CA GLU A 57 9.26 4.98 -11.30
C GLU A 57 9.04 3.46 -11.39
N LYS A 58 10.11 2.69 -11.15
CA LYS A 58 10.03 1.22 -11.18
C LYS A 58 9.06 0.75 -10.09
N SER A 59 7.93 0.17 -10.50
CA SER A 59 6.97 -0.46 -9.60
C SER A 59 7.67 -1.51 -8.73
N SER A 60 7.39 -1.56 -7.44
CA SER A 60 7.92 -2.62 -6.59
C SER A 60 7.15 -3.91 -6.84
N SER A 61 7.87 -5.01 -7.08
CA SER A 61 7.27 -6.35 -7.20
C SER A 61 6.83 -6.90 -5.83
N GLN A 62 7.22 -6.25 -4.74
CA GLN A 62 6.99 -6.68 -3.38
C GLN A 62 6.54 -5.51 -2.51
N CYS A 63 5.66 -5.77 -1.56
CA CYS A 63 5.21 -4.74 -0.63
C CYS A 63 6.31 -4.38 0.38
N PRO A 64 6.32 -3.11 0.83
CA PRO A 64 7.12 -2.72 1.98
C PRO A 64 6.76 -3.62 3.17
N SER A 65 7.77 -4.21 3.79
CA SER A 65 7.59 -5.06 4.97
C SER A 65 8.76 -4.91 5.93
N PHE A 66 8.53 -5.30 7.18
CA PHE A 66 9.56 -5.32 8.21
C PHE A 66 9.47 -6.62 9.00
N ASN A 67 10.60 -7.03 9.56
CA ASN A 67 10.68 -8.13 10.52
C ASN A 67 11.53 -7.71 11.72
N LEU A 68 11.28 -8.32 12.87
CA LEU A 68 12.22 -8.25 13.98
C LEU A 68 13.48 -9.01 13.60
N ARG A 69 14.65 -8.40 13.81
CA ARG A 69 15.93 -9.08 13.54
C ARG A 69 16.10 -10.32 14.44
N ASN A 70 15.55 -10.25 15.64
CA ASN A 70 15.49 -11.35 16.61
C ASN A 70 14.03 -11.60 16.99
N SER A 71 13.52 -12.80 16.68
CA SER A 71 12.13 -13.22 16.90
C SER A 71 11.86 -13.59 18.37
N SER A 72 12.18 -12.70 19.29
CA SER A 72 11.98 -12.89 20.73
C SER A 72 10.77 -12.11 21.23
N ASN A 73 10.09 -12.61 22.25
CA ASN A 73 9.06 -11.84 22.95
C ASN A 73 9.70 -10.57 23.53
N ILE A 74 9.17 -9.42 23.16
CA ILE A 74 9.66 -8.11 23.61
C ILE A 74 8.88 -7.75 24.88
N PHE A 75 9.58 -7.71 26.02
CA PHE A 75 9.01 -7.29 27.29
C PHE A 75 9.46 -5.88 27.63
N ILE A 76 8.52 -5.00 27.98
CA ILE A 76 8.79 -3.60 28.30
C ILE A 76 8.38 -3.35 29.75
N GLU A 77 9.37 -3.26 30.62
CA GLU A 77 9.16 -2.83 32.00
C GLU A 77 8.88 -1.31 32.05
N SER A 78 8.08 -0.87 33.02
CA SER A 78 7.74 0.55 33.15
C SER A 78 8.97 1.37 33.55
N GLY A 79 9.21 2.51 32.89
CA GLY A 79 10.36 3.36 33.18
C GLY A 79 11.66 2.95 32.49
N GLN A 80 11.63 1.97 31.59
CA GLN A 80 12.81 1.53 30.83
C GLN A 80 12.72 1.93 29.35
N SER A 81 13.89 2.18 28.76
CA SER A 81 14.06 2.28 27.32
C SER A 81 14.34 0.91 26.71
N ILE A 82 13.77 0.63 25.54
CA ILE A 82 13.99 -0.59 24.79
C ILE A 82 14.41 -0.29 23.35
N ASP A 83 15.37 -1.07 22.89
CA ASP A 83 15.89 -1.01 21.53
C ASP A 83 15.42 -2.25 20.76
N ILE A 84 14.67 -2.02 19.68
CA ILE A 84 14.09 -3.08 18.86
C ILE A 84 14.76 -3.06 17.48
N PRO A 85 15.66 -4.01 17.18
CA PRO A 85 16.32 -4.07 15.89
C PRO A 85 15.36 -4.59 14.81
N LEU A 86 15.20 -3.81 13.74
CA LEU A 86 14.31 -4.09 12.62
C LEU A 86 15.09 -4.43 11.35
N GLN A 87 14.51 -5.32 10.53
CA GLN A 87 14.95 -5.61 9.19
C GLN A 87 13.87 -5.16 8.21
N PHE A 88 14.17 -4.12 7.43
CA PHE A 88 13.27 -3.57 6.43
C PHE A 88 13.49 -4.19 5.04
N SER A 89 12.40 -4.39 4.31
CA SER A 89 12.38 -4.86 2.93
C SER A 89 11.50 -3.92 2.11
N ASN A 90 12.04 -3.37 1.01
CA ASN A 90 11.31 -2.50 0.09
C ASN A 90 10.67 -1.25 0.76
N ILE A 91 11.24 -0.77 1.85
CA ILE A 91 10.83 0.48 2.50
C ILE A 91 11.75 1.59 2.00
N ILE A 92 11.14 2.65 1.48
CA ILE A 92 11.85 3.88 1.12
C ILE A 92 12.11 4.63 2.41
N LYS A 93 13.39 4.77 2.78
CA LYS A 93 13.82 5.46 4.00
C LYS A 93 13.46 6.96 3.90
N SER A 94 12.28 7.30 4.39
CA SER A 94 11.92 8.64 4.87
C SER A 94 11.63 8.50 6.37
N THR A 95 11.90 9.53 7.17
CA THR A 95 11.78 9.55 8.65
C THR A 95 10.75 8.56 9.21
N LEU A 96 11.21 7.39 9.65
CA LEU A 96 10.34 6.33 10.17
C LEU A 96 10.18 6.50 11.68
N GLU A 97 8.95 6.37 12.14
CA GLU A 97 8.60 6.25 13.56
C GLU A 97 8.19 4.80 13.83
N CYS A 98 8.51 4.27 15.00
CA CYS A 98 7.98 3.00 15.44
C CYS A 98 6.92 3.20 16.52
N ARG A 99 5.80 2.49 16.39
CA ARG A 99 4.69 2.52 17.35
C ARG A 99 4.31 1.12 17.74
N LEU A 100 4.30 0.84 19.04
CA LEU A 100 3.82 -0.45 19.57
C LEU A 100 2.32 -0.41 19.83
N ASN A 101 1.81 0.74 20.25
CA ASN A 101 0.39 1.02 20.41
C ASN A 101 0.16 2.55 20.34
N GLU A 102 -1.04 3.01 20.72
CA GLU A 102 -1.41 4.42 20.67
C GLU A 102 -0.64 5.31 21.66
N THR A 103 -0.02 4.74 22.70
CA THR A 103 0.65 5.49 23.77
C THR A 103 2.16 5.30 23.79
N ILE A 104 2.66 4.24 23.17
CA ILE A 104 4.07 3.85 23.17
C ILE A 104 4.61 3.97 21.75
N SER A 105 5.43 5.00 21.55
CA SER A 105 6.09 5.34 20.30
C SER A 105 7.58 5.59 20.51
N GLY A 106 8.33 5.58 19.41
CA GLY A 106 9.77 5.71 19.38
C GLY A 106 10.26 6.15 18.00
N PHE A 107 11.54 6.48 17.90
CA PHE A 107 12.16 6.84 16.62
C PHE A 107 13.01 5.69 16.09
N ILE A 108 13.11 5.58 14.77
CA ILE A 108 13.99 4.62 14.11
C ILE A 108 15.28 5.34 13.68
N ASP A 109 16.42 4.82 14.11
CA ASP A 109 17.73 5.35 13.73
C ASP A 109 18.20 4.86 12.35
N GLU A 110 19.39 5.30 11.94
CA GLU A 110 20.02 4.92 10.67
C GLU A 110 20.36 3.42 10.58
N ASN A 111 20.55 2.76 11.73
CA ASN A 111 20.84 1.34 11.88
C ASN A 111 19.58 0.46 11.91
N ASN A 112 18.41 1.06 11.67
CA ASN A 112 17.10 0.41 11.75
C ASN A 112 16.77 -0.11 13.16
N ILE A 113 17.22 0.61 14.19
CA ILE A 113 16.89 0.34 15.59
C ILE A 113 15.76 1.28 15.98
N CYS A 114 14.66 0.70 16.45
CA CYS A 114 13.54 1.43 17.04
C CYS A 114 13.82 1.66 18.53
N HIS A 115 14.01 2.92 18.91
CA HIS A 115 14.26 3.35 20.28
C HIS A 115 12.95 3.81 20.93
N ILE A 116 12.49 3.09 21.94
CA ILE A 116 11.26 3.39 22.69
C ILE A 116 11.63 3.67 24.14
N SER A 117 11.07 4.74 24.70
CA SER A 117 11.15 5.05 26.13
C SER A 117 9.76 5.17 26.72
N LYS A 118 9.49 4.46 27.82
CA LYS A 118 8.20 4.48 28.53
C LYS A 118 8.31 5.20 29.86
#